data_AF-A0A6F8V2A7-F1
#
_entry.id   AF-A0A6F8V2A7-F1
#
_cell.length_a   1.000
_cell.length_b   1.000
_cell.length_c   1.000
_cell.angle_alpha   90.00
_cell.angle_beta   90.00
_cell.angle_gamma   90.00
#
_symmetry.space_group_name_H-M   'P 1'
#
loop_
_entity.id
_entity.type
_entity.pdbx_description
1 polymer ?
#
loop_
_entity_poly.entity_id
_entity_poly.type
_entity_poly.pdbx_seq_one_letter_code
_entity_poly.pdbx_strand_id
1 'polypeptide(L)'
;MSILTPQQALTLQGTRAADAAGRPLVLWHGTRHIFESFGHSTDLGYHFGSRRQAERRLQTLSPAELDAAPGPERLIPVALRVANPIFLPDDPRCWTGLYLARALRRFLPADRLAQIRELLPREFYERKAIIELLRQGLKTAGFDGIIYRNSYESSARSVSWSWLVLDSENIVILPPETDASAIEWPDGFLNRPGFDPDAELSRVGGIRTKAGDVKLAADRRAILIAATDALSEFLPEGVHLKGDKDYSRVRFNHAERLVQVEVSGRIGRMHAAIGGYQREELAGLGLIWGTPAFDAWRNTDSFRETLSGSHTDDRVSTDRDHHSIFVSWQPGQQLEAFVKEFTDLLRVSLAAVPPPPAPIPAPATPRL
;
A
#
# COMPACT_ATOMS: atom_id res chain seq x y z
N MET A 1 -18.89 -8.83 -37.54
CA MET A 1 -19.08 -7.37 -37.67
C MET A 1 -18.28 -6.69 -36.56
N SER A 2 -17.72 -5.51 -36.78
CA SER A 2 -17.01 -4.77 -35.72
C SER A 2 -18.00 -4.36 -34.62
N ILE A 3 -17.67 -4.67 -33.36
CA ILE A 3 -18.46 -4.28 -32.18
C ILE A 3 -18.40 -2.76 -31.96
N LEU A 4 -17.30 -2.14 -32.38
CA LEU A 4 -17.08 -0.70 -32.29
C LEU A 4 -17.57 0.00 -33.56
N THR A 5 -18.27 1.12 -33.38
CA THR A 5 -18.49 2.09 -34.47
C THR A 5 -17.14 2.65 -34.96
N PRO A 6 -17.03 3.16 -36.20
CA PRO A 6 -15.80 3.78 -36.69
C PRO A 6 -15.27 4.89 -35.77
N GLN A 7 -16.16 5.70 -35.19
CA GLN A 7 -15.79 6.76 -34.25
C GLN A 7 -15.24 6.22 -32.93
N GLN A 8 -15.83 5.16 -32.39
CA GLN A 8 -15.31 4.49 -31.19
C GLN A 8 -13.95 3.84 -31.46
N ALA A 9 -13.77 3.18 -32.61
CA ALA A 9 -12.50 2.58 -33.01
C ALA A 9 -11.38 3.64 -33.13
N LEU A 10 -11.69 4.80 -33.73
CA LEU A 10 -10.77 5.93 -33.79
C LEU A 10 -10.44 6.48 -32.40
N THR A 11 -11.45 6.61 -31.54
CA THR A 11 -11.28 7.12 -30.17
C THR A 11 -10.41 6.21 -29.30
N LEU A 12 -10.45 4.91 -29.54
CA LEU A 12 -9.69 3.89 -28.80
C LEU A 12 -8.33 3.57 -29.46
N GLN A 13 -7.98 4.24 -30.55
CA GLN A 13 -6.72 4.01 -31.24
C GLN A 13 -5.53 4.29 -30.30
N GLY A 14 -4.64 3.30 -30.16
CA GLY A 14 -3.45 3.43 -29.32
C GLY A 14 -3.69 3.28 -27.82
N THR A 15 -4.90 2.87 -27.39
CA THR A 15 -5.14 2.56 -25.98
C THR A 15 -4.24 1.42 -25.50
N ARG A 16 -3.73 1.54 -24.27
CA ARG A 16 -3.01 0.50 -23.53
C ARG A 16 -3.96 -0.56 -22.98
N ALA A 17 -5.25 -0.26 -22.85
CA ALA A 17 -6.28 -1.24 -22.55
C ALA A 17 -6.64 -2.03 -23.81
N ALA A 18 -5.65 -2.70 -24.41
CA ALA A 18 -5.75 -3.44 -25.66
C ALA A 18 -5.08 -4.81 -25.56
N ASP A 19 -5.50 -5.73 -26.42
CA ASP A 19 -4.87 -7.03 -26.57
C ASP A 19 -3.58 -6.94 -27.42
N ALA A 20 -2.82 -8.02 -27.44
CA ALA A 20 -2.68 -8.81 -28.67
C ALA A 20 -2.27 -8.14 -29.99
N ALA A 21 -3.31 -7.68 -30.63
CA ALA A 21 -3.30 -7.15 -31.97
C ALA A 21 -3.57 -5.64 -31.93
N GLY A 22 -3.47 -5.02 -30.75
CA GLY A 22 -3.87 -3.64 -30.51
C GLY A 22 -5.39 -3.45 -30.51
N ARG A 23 -6.18 -4.52 -30.37
CA ARG A 23 -7.65 -4.40 -30.30
C ARG A 23 -8.04 -3.99 -28.88
N PRO A 24 -8.89 -2.98 -28.68
CA PRO A 24 -9.33 -2.58 -27.35
C PRO A 24 -9.96 -3.75 -26.57
N LEU A 25 -9.61 -3.88 -25.30
CA LEU A 25 -10.20 -4.87 -24.40
C LEU A 25 -11.65 -4.50 -24.07
N VAL A 26 -12.50 -5.52 -23.95
CA VAL A 26 -13.81 -5.39 -23.33
C VAL A 26 -13.65 -5.64 -21.83
N LEU A 27 -13.94 -4.63 -21.04
CA LEU A 27 -13.95 -4.67 -19.59
C LEU A 27 -15.37 -4.45 -19.07
N TRP A 28 -15.59 -4.73 -17.79
CA TRP A 28 -16.93 -4.75 -17.23
C TRP A 28 -17.02 -3.95 -15.94
N HIS A 29 -18.15 -3.27 -15.77
CA HIS A 29 -18.55 -2.60 -14.54
C HIS A 29 -19.85 -3.20 -14.02
N GLY A 30 -19.85 -3.69 -12.78
CA GLY A 30 -21.04 -4.20 -12.10
C GLY A 30 -21.68 -3.12 -11.26
N THR A 31 -22.95 -2.82 -11.50
CA THR A 31 -23.69 -1.77 -10.78
C THR A 31 -25.18 -2.06 -10.71
N ARG A 32 -25.88 -1.44 -9.75
CA ARG A 32 -27.34 -1.38 -9.71
C ARG A 32 -27.90 0.01 -10.05
N HIS A 33 -27.02 0.99 -10.25
CA HIS A 33 -27.42 2.33 -10.64
C HIS A 33 -27.92 2.35 -12.10
N ILE A 34 -28.96 3.14 -12.34
CA ILE A 34 -29.49 3.39 -13.68
C ILE A 34 -28.90 4.70 -14.16
N PHE A 35 -28.03 4.62 -15.16
CA PHE A 35 -27.39 5.75 -15.82
C PHE A 35 -27.03 5.39 -17.25
N GLU A 36 -26.90 6.42 -18.08
CA GLU A 36 -26.50 6.34 -19.50
C GLU A 36 -25.03 6.74 -19.71
N SER A 37 -24.44 7.47 -18.76
CA SER A 37 -23.02 7.86 -18.78
C SER A 37 -22.43 7.85 -17.38
N PHE A 38 -21.11 7.63 -17.30
CA PHE A 38 -20.37 7.73 -16.05
C PHE A 38 -20.22 9.22 -15.68
N GLY A 39 -20.94 9.64 -14.63
CA GLY A 39 -20.82 10.97 -14.01
C GLY A 39 -19.72 11.00 -12.94
N HIS A 40 -19.60 12.07 -12.16
CA HIS A 40 -18.53 12.25 -11.16
C HIS A 40 -18.41 11.08 -10.16
N SER A 41 -17.19 10.54 -9.97
CA SER A 41 -16.88 9.51 -8.97
C SER A 41 -16.48 10.12 -7.62
N THR A 42 -16.95 9.51 -6.54
CA THR A 42 -16.49 9.80 -5.16
C THR A 42 -15.24 9.02 -4.77
N ASP A 43 -14.84 8.04 -5.58
CA ASP A 43 -13.57 7.30 -5.46
C ASP A 43 -12.48 7.94 -6.33
N LEU A 44 -11.25 7.46 -6.30
CA LEU A 44 -10.15 7.98 -7.13
C LEU A 44 -10.49 7.99 -8.63
N GLY A 45 -11.27 7.02 -9.09
CA GLY A 45 -11.74 6.94 -10.47
C GLY A 45 -12.88 5.94 -10.64
N TYR A 46 -12.93 5.28 -11.79
CA TYR A 46 -13.91 4.25 -12.12
C TYR A 46 -13.22 2.90 -12.31
N HIS A 47 -13.73 1.88 -11.63
CA HIS A 47 -13.13 0.55 -11.59
C HIS A 47 -13.80 -0.37 -12.61
N PHE A 48 -12.96 -1.08 -13.37
CA PHE A 48 -13.34 -2.04 -14.39
C PHE A 48 -12.50 -3.29 -14.27
N GLY A 49 -13.10 -4.44 -14.55
CA GLY A 49 -12.43 -5.73 -14.49
C GLY A 49 -12.90 -6.68 -15.57
N SER A 50 -12.61 -7.95 -15.38
CA SER A 50 -13.29 -9.01 -16.13
C SER A 50 -14.78 -9.05 -15.76
N ARG A 51 -15.58 -9.68 -16.62
CA ARG A 51 -17.00 -9.91 -16.36
C ARG A 51 -17.24 -10.56 -15.01
N ARG A 52 -16.45 -11.58 -14.71
CA ARG A 52 -16.52 -12.31 -13.44
C ARG A 52 -16.23 -11.43 -12.22
N GLN A 53 -15.29 -10.48 -12.32
CA GLN A 53 -15.04 -9.52 -11.24
C GLN A 53 -16.24 -8.61 -11.03
N ALA A 54 -16.83 -8.10 -12.11
CA ALA A 54 -18.04 -7.27 -12.06
C ALA A 54 -19.26 -8.04 -11.49
N GLU A 55 -19.45 -9.30 -11.86
CA GLU A 55 -20.48 -10.19 -11.28
C GLU A 55 -20.27 -10.41 -9.78
N ARG A 56 -19.02 -10.67 -9.38
CA ARG A 56 -18.71 -10.85 -7.95
C ARG A 56 -18.88 -9.57 -7.16
N ARG A 57 -18.61 -8.41 -7.77
CA ARG A 57 -18.86 -7.11 -7.14
C ARG A 57 -20.34 -6.95 -6.80
N LEU A 58 -21.25 -7.31 -7.72
CA LEU A 58 -22.69 -7.29 -7.47
C LEU A 58 -23.09 -8.19 -6.29
N GLN A 59 -22.49 -9.38 -6.18
CA GLN A 59 -22.72 -10.32 -5.08
C GLN A 59 -22.17 -9.85 -3.72
N THR A 60 -21.29 -8.86 -3.70
CA THR A 60 -20.60 -8.37 -2.50
C THR A 60 -20.99 -6.94 -2.14
N LEU A 61 -22.06 -6.40 -2.74
CA LEU A 61 -22.64 -5.13 -2.36
C LEU A 61 -23.12 -5.18 -0.91
N SER A 62 -22.72 -4.18 -0.12
CA SER A 62 -23.20 -4.01 1.25
C SER A 62 -24.66 -3.55 1.28
N PRO A 63 -25.39 -3.74 2.39
CA PRO A 63 -26.77 -3.26 2.51
C PRO A 63 -26.94 -1.77 2.17
N ALA A 64 -26.02 -0.92 2.64
CA ALA A 64 -26.04 0.52 2.34
C ALA A 64 -25.89 0.81 0.83
N GLU A 65 -25.14 -0.01 0.10
CA GLU A 65 -25.00 0.13 -1.36
C GLU A 65 -26.22 -0.37 -2.11
N LEU A 66 -26.86 -1.45 -1.63
CA LEU A 66 -28.12 -1.93 -2.17
C LEU A 66 -29.23 -0.89 -1.99
N ASP A 67 -29.25 -0.20 -0.84
CA ASP A 67 -30.21 0.88 -0.55
C ASP A 67 -29.94 2.15 -1.39
N ALA A 68 -28.68 2.51 -1.58
CA ALA A 68 -28.28 3.66 -2.40
C ALA A 68 -28.52 3.44 -3.91
N ALA A 69 -28.64 2.18 -4.35
CA ALA A 69 -28.79 1.78 -5.74
C ALA A 69 -29.89 0.71 -5.90
N PRO A 70 -31.18 1.05 -5.74
CA PRO A 70 -32.25 0.06 -5.68
C PRO A 70 -32.61 -0.57 -7.04
N GLY A 71 -31.93 -0.19 -8.14
CA GLY A 71 -32.19 -0.72 -9.48
C GLY A 71 -31.83 -2.21 -9.64
N PRO A 72 -32.11 -2.83 -10.81
CA PRO A 72 -31.68 -4.20 -11.07
C PRO A 72 -30.16 -4.28 -11.18
N GLU A 73 -29.59 -5.46 -10.93
CA GLU A 73 -28.19 -5.73 -11.23
C GLU A 73 -27.91 -5.57 -12.72
N ARG A 74 -26.82 -4.86 -13.05
CA ARG A 74 -26.39 -4.58 -14.42
C ARG A 74 -24.90 -4.83 -14.55
N LEU A 75 -24.53 -5.46 -15.65
CA LEU A 75 -23.16 -5.55 -16.14
C LEU A 75 -23.05 -4.63 -17.35
N ILE A 76 -22.20 -3.61 -17.25
CA ILE A 76 -21.99 -2.63 -18.32
C ILE A 76 -20.66 -2.96 -19.01
N PRO A 77 -20.67 -3.42 -20.27
CA PRO A 77 -19.44 -3.61 -21.02
C PRO A 77 -18.88 -2.25 -21.45
N VAL A 78 -17.56 -2.09 -21.31
CA VAL A 78 -16.85 -0.87 -21.66
C VAL A 78 -15.56 -1.18 -22.40
N ALA A 79 -15.11 -0.25 -23.21
CA ALA A 79 -13.72 -0.14 -23.65
C ALA A 79 -13.13 1.15 -23.07
N LEU A 80 -11.82 1.15 -22.81
CA LEU A 80 -11.14 2.27 -22.16
C LEU A 80 -10.15 2.95 -23.09
N ARG A 81 -10.14 4.29 -23.09
CA ARG A 81 -9.12 5.13 -23.73
C ARG A 81 -8.07 5.50 -22.70
N VAL A 82 -7.06 4.65 -22.54
CA VAL A 82 -6.00 4.82 -21.53
C VAL A 82 -4.67 4.80 -22.25
N ALA A 83 -3.94 5.90 -22.26
CA ALA A 83 -2.66 6.05 -22.95
C ALA A 83 -1.47 5.84 -22.00
N ASN A 84 -1.56 6.33 -20.76
CA ASN A 84 -0.45 6.31 -19.80
C ASN A 84 -0.92 5.85 -18.40
N PRO A 85 -1.21 4.55 -18.24
CA PRO A 85 -1.61 4.01 -16.95
C PRO A 85 -0.42 3.85 -16.01
N ILE A 86 -0.67 4.05 -14.72
CA ILE A 86 0.22 3.57 -13.66
C ILE A 86 0.06 2.06 -13.53
N PHE A 87 1.17 1.34 -13.49
CA PHE A 87 1.17 -0.08 -13.13
C PHE A 87 1.40 -0.25 -11.63
N LEU A 88 0.40 -0.74 -10.92
CA LEU A 88 0.40 -1.01 -9.48
C LEU A 88 0.34 -2.53 -9.25
N PRO A 89 1.48 -3.22 -9.11
CA PRO A 89 1.49 -4.68 -9.00
C PRO A 89 0.88 -5.20 -7.71
N ASP A 90 0.84 -4.37 -6.67
CA ASP A 90 0.19 -4.68 -5.41
C ASP A 90 -1.27 -4.24 -5.44
N ASP A 91 -2.16 -5.08 -4.91
CA ASP A 91 -3.53 -4.68 -4.61
C ASP A 91 -3.50 -3.70 -3.43
N PRO A 92 -3.98 -2.46 -3.59
CA PRO A 92 -4.07 -1.53 -2.46
C PRO A 92 -5.00 -2.06 -1.36
N ARG A 93 -5.91 -3.00 -1.67
CA ARG A 93 -6.99 -3.59 -0.84
C ARG A 93 -8.00 -2.60 -0.28
N CYS A 94 -7.59 -1.34 -0.18
CA CYS A 94 -8.31 -0.24 0.42
C CYS A 94 -8.05 1.01 -0.41
N TRP A 95 -9.11 1.54 -1.02
CA TRP A 95 -9.09 2.79 -1.80
C TRP A 95 -9.42 3.99 -0.90
N THR A 96 -8.68 4.13 0.21
CA THR A 96 -8.76 5.28 1.12
C THR A 96 -7.58 6.22 0.93
N GLY A 97 -7.74 7.47 1.37
CA GLY A 97 -6.78 8.54 1.13
C GLY A 97 -5.37 8.25 1.63
N LEU A 98 -5.20 7.74 2.86
CA LEU A 98 -3.87 7.46 3.42
C LEU A 98 -3.16 6.30 2.70
N TYR A 99 -3.87 5.22 2.43
CA TYR A 99 -3.30 4.06 1.73
C TYR A 99 -2.95 4.41 0.29
N LEU A 100 -3.84 5.10 -0.42
CA LEU A 100 -3.59 5.54 -1.79
C LEU A 100 -2.49 6.58 -1.87
N ALA A 101 -2.46 7.58 -0.98
CA ALA A 101 -1.38 8.56 -0.92
C ALA A 101 -0.02 7.88 -0.74
N ARG A 102 0.08 6.87 0.12
CA ARG A 102 1.30 6.08 0.30
C ARG A 102 1.67 5.28 -0.95
N ALA A 103 0.71 4.60 -1.57
CA ALA A 103 0.95 3.77 -2.75
C ALA A 103 1.32 4.61 -3.99
N LEU A 104 0.75 5.81 -4.10
CA LEU A 104 0.84 6.65 -5.29
C LEU A 104 1.85 7.78 -5.16
N ARG A 105 2.49 7.98 -3.99
CA ARG A 105 3.35 9.14 -3.75
C ARG A 105 4.43 9.38 -4.80
N ARG A 106 5.02 8.32 -5.34
CA ARG A 106 6.10 8.43 -6.35
C ARG A 106 5.61 8.95 -7.70
N PHE A 107 4.31 8.96 -7.94
CA PHE A 107 3.68 9.44 -9.17
C PHE A 107 3.08 10.84 -9.00
N LEU A 108 3.14 11.41 -7.80
CA LEU A 108 2.52 12.69 -7.48
C LEU A 108 3.57 13.82 -7.50
N PRO A 109 3.22 15.00 -8.01
CA PRO A 109 4.00 16.22 -7.81
C PRO A 109 4.23 16.52 -6.32
N ALA A 110 5.39 17.08 -5.98
CA ALA A 110 5.79 17.32 -4.58
C ALA A 110 4.86 18.28 -3.83
N ASP A 111 4.31 19.28 -4.52
CA ASP A 111 3.33 20.23 -3.98
C ASP A 111 2.00 19.53 -3.63
N ARG A 112 1.53 18.62 -4.49
CA ARG A 112 0.33 17.81 -4.22
C ARG A 112 0.53 16.89 -3.03
N LEU A 113 1.72 16.29 -2.90
CA LEU A 113 2.08 15.51 -1.73
C LEU A 113 2.05 16.32 -0.44
N ALA A 114 2.58 17.55 -0.45
CA ALA A 114 2.54 18.43 0.71
C ALA A 114 1.10 18.74 1.13
N GLN A 115 0.24 19.12 0.19
CA GLN A 115 -1.18 19.39 0.45
C GLN A 115 -1.92 18.16 1.02
N ILE A 116 -1.69 16.97 0.44
CA ILE A 116 -2.28 15.74 0.96
C ILE A 116 -1.83 15.50 2.41
N ARG A 117 -0.53 15.66 2.71
CA ARG A 117 0.03 15.46 4.06
C ARG A 117 -0.63 16.35 5.11
N GLU A 118 -0.97 17.59 4.78
CA GLU A 118 -1.68 18.51 5.69
C GLU A 118 -3.11 18.08 6.02
N LEU A 119 -3.73 17.32 5.11
CA LEU A 119 -5.09 16.79 5.26
C LEU A 119 -5.14 15.40 5.89
N LEU A 120 -4.08 14.59 5.78
CA LEU A 120 -4.04 13.21 6.29
C LEU A 120 -4.46 13.07 7.77
N PRO A 121 -4.04 13.96 8.72
CA PRO A 121 -4.52 13.87 10.11
C PRO A 121 -6.04 14.02 10.26
N ARG A 122 -6.71 14.58 9.25
CA ARG A 122 -8.15 14.83 9.19
C ARG A 122 -8.85 13.99 8.11
N GLU A 123 -8.23 12.91 7.65
CA GLU A 123 -8.71 12.10 6.51
C GLU A 123 -10.18 11.71 6.62
N PHE A 124 -10.66 11.36 7.82
CA PHE A 124 -12.05 10.98 8.02
C PHE A 124 -13.05 12.05 7.52
N TYR A 125 -12.74 13.33 7.71
CA TYR A 125 -13.56 14.46 7.29
C TYR A 125 -13.18 14.98 5.90
N GLU A 126 -11.89 14.87 5.55
CA GLU A 126 -11.31 15.46 4.34
C GLU A 126 -11.08 14.42 3.23
N ARG A 127 -11.66 13.22 3.34
CA ARG A 127 -11.45 12.12 2.37
C ARG A 127 -11.68 12.57 0.94
N LYS A 128 -12.77 13.31 0.69
CA LYS A 128 -13.10 13.82 -0.65
C LYS A 128 -12.01 14.76 -1.19
N ALA A 129 -11.51 15.67 -0.35
CA ALA A 129 -10.44 16.60 -0.74
C ALA A 129 -9.13 15.85 -1.03
N ILE A 130 -8.78 14.86 -0.21
CA ILE A 130 -7.59 14.02 -0.42
C ILE A 130 -7.70 13.24 -1.74
N ILE A 131 -8.85 12.61 -2.01
CA ILE A 131 -9.08 11.86 -3.25
C ILE A 131 -9.02 12.79 -4.48
N GLU A 132 -9.57 13.99 -4.38
CA GLU A 132 -9.47 14.99 -5.46
C GLU A 132 -8.02 15.40 -5.71
N LEU A 133 -7.25 15.70 -4.65
CA LEU A 133 -5.84 16.05 -4.77
C LEU A 133 -5.01 14.92 -5.38
N LEU A 134 -5.30 13.66 -5.00
CA LEU A 134 -4.69 12.49 -5.61
C LEU A 134 -5.01 12.45 -7.10
N ARG A 135 -6.29 12.51 -7.48
CA ARG A 135 -6.73 12.46 -8.89
C ARG A 135 -6.07 13.57 -9.72
N GLN A 136 -6.13 14.81 -9.25
CA GLN A 136 -5.53 15.96 -9.95
C GLN A 136 -4.01 15.87 -10.03
N GLY A 137 -3.34 15.38 -8.98
CA GLY A 137 -1.90 15.20 -8.98
C GLY A 137 -1.45 14.17 -10.03
N LEU A 138 -2.16 13.04 -10.13
CA LEU A 138 -1.87 12.02 -11.14
C LEU A 138 -2.12 12.52 -12.56
N LYS A 139 -3.24 13.22 -12.79
CA LYS A 139 -3.55 13.84 -14.08
C LYS A 139 -2.50 14.88 -14.49
N THR A 140 -2.08 15.73 -13.55
CA THR A 140 -1.02 16.72 -13.77
C THR A 140 0.31 16.06 -14.11
N ALA A 141 0.60 14.90 -13.51
CA ALA A 141 1.75 14.07 -13.83
C ALA A 141 1.60 13.27 -15.14
N GLY A 142 0.50 13.45 -15.87
CA GLY A 142 0.25 12.85 -17.18
C GLY A 142 -0.30 11.42 -17.15
N PHE A 143 -0.78 10.95 -15.99
CA PHE A 143 -1.43 9.64 -15.89
C PHE A 143 -2.94 9.75 -16.09
N ASP A 144 -3.54 8.76 -16.74
CA ASP A 144 -4.98 8.71 -17.06
C ASP A 144 -5.68 7.46 -16.52
N GLY A 145 -4.92 6.52 -15.95
CA GLY A 145 -5.46 5.35 -15.29
C GLY A 145 -4.46 4.61 -14.41
N ILE A 146 -4.92 3.53 -13.78
CA ILE A 146 -4.13 2.62 -12.95
C ILE A 146 -4.52 1.19 -13.33
N ILE A 147 -3.53 0.36 -13.60
CA ILE A 147 -3.68 -1.09 -13.74
C ILE A 147 -3.24 -1.69 -12.42
N TYR A 148 -4.11 -2.44 -11.77
CA TYR A 148 -3.82 -3.00 -10.44
C TYR A 148 -4.37 -4.41 -10.27
N ARG A 149 -3.76 -5.18 -9.36
CA ARG A 149 -4.31 -6.48 -8.97
C ARG A 149 -5.54 -6.27 -8.10
N ASN A 150 -6.65 -6.91 -8.44
CA ASN A 150 -7.87 -6.82 -7.64
C ASN A 150 -8.11 -8.15 -6.94
N SER A 151 -7.47 -8.36 -5.80
CA SER A 151 -7.61 -9.57 -4.99
C SER A 151 -8.94 -9.64 -4.24
N TYR A 152 -9.66 -8.52 -4.10
CA TYR A 152 -10.99 -8.50 -3.46
C TYR A 152 -12.02 -9.23 -4.33
N GLU A 153 -12.11 -8.88 -5.61
CA GLU A 153 -13.13 -9.42 -6.53
C GLU A 153 -12.62 -10.68 -7.27
N SER A 154 -11.32 -10.98 -7.18
CA SER A 154 -10.75 -12.17 -7.80
C SER A 154 -10.72 -13.38 -6.86
N SER A 155 -10.77 -14.60 -7.41
CA SER A 155 -10.76 -15.83 -6.60
C SER A 155 -9.43 -16.01 -5.88
N ALA A 156 -9.42 -16.69 -4.72
CA ALA A 156 -8.18 -16.96 -3.97
C ALA A 156 -7.12 -17.73 -4.79
N ARG A 157 -7.51 -18.40 -5.88
CA ARG A 157 -6.63 -19.19 -6.76
C ARG A 157 -6.12 -18.44 -7.98
N SER A 158 -6.70 -17.28 -8.30
CA SER A 158 -6.32 -16.47 -9.46
C SER A 158 -6.70 -15.03 -9.20
N VAL A 159 -5.69 -14.15 -9.12
CA VAL A 159 -5.89 -12.71 -9.01
C VAL A 159 -5.83 -12.09 -10.40
N SER A 160 -6.96 -11.53 -10.83
CA SER A 160 -7.10 -10.83 -12.10
C SER A 160 -6.75 -9.34 -11.94
N TRP A 161 -6.37 -8.71 -13.05
CA TRP A 161 -6.14 -7.27 -13.07
C TRP A 161 -7.43 -6.53 -13.29
N SER A 162 -7.48 -5.36 -12.70
CA SER A 162 -8.50 -4.37 -12.92
C SER A 162 -7.86 -3.08 -13.41
N TRP A 163 -8.68 -2.29 -14.08
CA TRP A 163 -8.36 -0.98 -14.57
C TRP A 163 -9.14 0.04 -13.75
N LEU A 164 -8.46 1.10 -13.35
CA LEU A 164 -9.06 2.32 -12.86
C LEU A 164 -8.79 3.41 -13.89
N VAL A 165 -9.80 4.16 -14.30
CA VAL A 165 -9.60 5.38 -15.12
C VAL A 165 -9.99 6.61 -14.32
N LEU A 166 -9.21 7.68 -14.46
CA LEU A 166 -9.38 8.88 -13.64
C LEU A 166 -10.54 9.77 -14.11
N ASP A 167 -10.82 9.77 -15.41
CA ASP A 167 -11.84 10.61 -16.02
C ASP A 167 -12.85 9.78 -16.82
N SER A 168 -14.13 10.17 -16.75
CA SER A 168 -15.20 9.42 -17.41
C SER A 168 -15.19 9.54 -18.93
N GLU A 169 -14.57 10.59 -19.48
CA GLU A 169 -14.35 10.74 -20.93
C GLU A 169 -13.46 9.66 -21.53
N ASN A 170 -12.72 8.92 -20.69
CA ASN A 170 -11.91 7.79 -21.11
C ASN A 170 -12.68 6.46 -21.12
N ILE A 171 -14.01 6.49 -20.91
CA ILE A 171 -14.87 5.32 -20.89
C ILE A 171 -15.79 5.33 -22.11
N VAL A 172 -15.73 4.26 -22.90
CA VAL A 172 -16.65 4.02 -24.01
C VAL A 172 -17.59 2.89 -23.60
N ILE A 173 -18.85 3.23 -23.32
CA ILE A 173 -19.90 2.22 -23.06
C ILE A 173 -20.20 1.48 -24.37
N LEU A 174 -20.20 0.15 -24.31
CA LEU A 174 -20.49 -0.71 -25.44
C LEU A 174 -21.94 -1.20 -25.41
N PRO A 175 -22.52 -1.62 -26.55
CA PRO A 175 -23.86 -2.20 -26.58
C PRO A 175 -23.97 -3.43 -25.67
N PRO A 176 -25.12 -3.68 -25.00
CA PRO A 176 -25.30 -4.84 -24.11
C PRO A 176 -25.05 -6.19 -24.78
N GLU A 177 -25.34 -6.30 -26.07
CA GLU A 177 -25.17 -7.48 -26.91
C GLU A 177 -23.73 -7.70 -27.39
N THR A 178 -22.77 -6.91 -26.90
CA THR A 178 -21.34 -7.08 -27.18
C THR A 178 -20.92 -8.52 -26.84
N ASP A 179 -20.63 -9.31 -27.87
CA ASP A 179 -20.08 -10.66 -27.72
C ASP A 179 -18.65 -10.56 -27.20
N ALA A 180 -18.57 -10.55 -25.87
CA ALA A 180 -17.31 -10.42 -25.17
C ALA A 180 -16.53 -11.74 -25.18
N SER A 181 -17.09 -12.88 -25.61
CA SER A 181 -16.37 -14.16 -25.60
C SER A 181 -15.14 -14.19 -26.52
N ALA A 182 -15.10 -13.32 -27.53
CA ALA A 182 -13.97 -13.19 -28.46
C ALA A 182 -12.88 -12.20 -28.02
N ILE A 183 -13.16 -11.35 -27.01
CA ILE A 183 -12.32 -10.21 -26.59
C ILE A 183 -12.10 -10.18 -25.06
N GLU A 184 -12.85 -10.99 -24.31
CA GLU A 184 -12.67 -11.16 -22.88
C GLU A 184 -11.27 -11.69 -22.61
N TRP A 185 -10.63 -11.03 -21.64
CA TRP A 185 -9.38 -11.48 -21.07
C TRP A 185 -9.57 -12.95 -20.67
N PRO A 186 -8.87 -13.93 -21.28
CA PRO A 186 -8.99 -15.30 -20.83
C PRO A 186 -8.68 -15.32 -19.33
N ASP A 187 -9.47 -16.06 -18.56
CA ASP A 187 -9.26 -16.32 -17.14
C ASP A 187 -7.89 -17.02 -16.99
N GLY A 188 -6.80 -16.26 -17.01
CA GLY A 188 -5.43 -16.75 -17.14
C GLY A 188 -4.55 -15.85 -18.00
N PHE A 189 -3.43 -15.40 -17.41
CA PHE A 189 -2.36 -14.69 -18.12
C PHE A 189 -1.71 -15.59 -19.16
N LEU A 190 -2.18 -15.51 -20.41
CA LEU A 190 -1.39 -15.96 -21.53
C LEU A 190 -0.74 -14.72 -22.15
N ASN A 191 0.59 -14.64 -21.99
CA ASN A 191 1.44 -13.62 -22.59
C ASN A 191 1.14 -13.54 -24.09
N ARG A 192 0.44 -12.49 -24.49
CA ARG A 192 0.23 -12.16 -25.89
C ARG A 192 0.50 -10.64 -26.07
N PRO A 193 1.10 -10.23 -27.19
CA PRO A 193 1.69 -8.90 -27.38
C PRO A 193 0.68 -7.73 -27.36
N GLY A 194 0.67 -6.86 -26.35
CA GLY A 194 -0.10 -5.61 -26.40
C GLY A 194 -0.15 -4.89 -25.06
N PHE A 195 -0.40 -5.67 -24.01
CA PHE A 195 -0.04 -5.37 -22.64
C PHE A 195 0.55 -6.64 -22.04
N ASP A 196 1.87 -6.69 -21.96
CA ASP A 196 2.58 -7.79 -21.31
C ASP A 196 2.86 -7.36 -19.86
N PRO A 197 2.03 -7.77 -18.88
CA PRO A 197 2.30 -7.42 -17.51
C PRO A 197 3.56 -8.08 -16.99
N ASP A 198 4.07 -9.16 -17.58
CA ASP A 198 5.34 -9.73 -17.17
C ASP A 198 6.48 -8.84 -17.67
N ALA A 199 6.35 -8.24 -18.85
CA ALA A 199 7.27 -7.20 -19.32
C ALA A 199 7.15 -5.91 -18.50
N GLU A 200 5.94 -5.43 -18.19
CA GLU A 200 5.74 -4.25 -17.33
C GLU A 200 6.20 -4.50 -15.90
N LEU A 201 5.92 -5.70 -15.37
CA LEU A 201 6.42 -6.16 -14.09
C LEU A 201 7.95 -6.20 -14.11
N SER A 202 8.56 -6.79 -15.13
CA SER A 202 10.02 -6.81 -15.30
C SER A 202 10.61 -5.41 -15.42
N ARG A 203 9.92 -4.49 -16.13
CA ARG A 203 10.33 -3.08 -16.28
C ARG A 203 10.31 -2.34 -14.95
N VAL A 204 9.35 -2.62 -14.08
CA VAL A 204 9.34 -2.09 -12.70
C VAL A 204 10.21 -2.92 -11.75
N GLY A 205 10.99 -3.85 -12.29
CA GLY A 205 11.87 -4.75 -11.56
C GLY A 205 11.07 -5.70 -10.70
N GLY A 206 10.21 -6.54 -11.29
CA GLY A 206 9.42 -7.57 -10.63
C GLY A 206 9.46 -8.92 -11.30
N ILE A 207 9.02 -9.94 -10.56
CA ILE A 207 9.04 -11.35 -10.92
C ILE A 207 7.67 -12.01 -10.65
N ARG A 208 7.33 -12.99 -11.48
CA ARG A 208 6.23 -13.91 -11.22
C ARG A 208 6.76 -15.17 -10.52
N THR A 209 6.18 -15.53 -9.38
CA THR A 209 6.53 -16.75 -8.64
C THR A 209 5.96 -17.99 -9.34
N LYS A 210 6.44 -19.18 -8.96
CA LYS A 210 5.88 -20.46 -9.43
C LYS A 210 4.39 -20.64 -9.09
N ALA A 211 3.88 -19.96 -8.06
CA ALA A 211 2.47 -19.97 -7.68
C ALA A 211 1.61 -18.98 -8.50
N GLY A 212 2.22 -18.22 -9.42
CA GLY A 212 1.54 -17.19 -10.21
C GLY A 212 1.50 -15.81 -9.56
N ASP A 213 1.92 -15.69 -8.29
CA ASP A 213 2.01 -14.40 -7.60
C ASP A 213 3.04 -13.48 -8.23
N VAL A 214 2.71 -12.20 -8.32
CA VAL A 214 3.59 -11.13 -8.81
C VAL A 214 4.29 -10.46 -7.62
N LYS A 215 5.61 -10.26 -7.70
CA LYS A 215 6.45 -9.61 -6.67
C LYS A 215 7.43 -8.62 -7.32
N LEU A 216 7.97 -7.63 -6.61
CA LEU A 216 9.16 -6.91 -7.10
C LEU A 216 10.44 -7.75 -6.85
N ALA A 217 11.40 -7.67 -7.78
CA ALA A 217 12.58 -8.49 -7.99
C ALA A 217 13.75 -8.15 -7.06
N ALA A 218 13.74 -7.00 -6.36
CA ALA A 218 14.52 -6.97 -5.12
C ALA A 218 13.83 -7.88 -4.16
N ASP A 219 14.36 -9.09 -4.18
CA ASP A 219 13.93 -10.22 -3.43
C ASP A 219 13.70 -9.75 -1.99
N ARG A 220 12.46 -9.86 -1.52
CA ARG A 220 12.10 -9.59 -0.12
C ARG A 220 13.13 -10.25 0.80
N ARG A 221 13.64 -11.42 0.39
CA ARG A 221 14.72 -12.15 1.05
C ARG A 221 16.10 -11.49 0.90
N ALA A 222 16.49 -10.97 -0.25
CA ALA A 222 17.77 -10.25 -0.40
C ALA A 222 17.74 -8.91 0.35
N ILE A 223 16.62 -8.18 0.34
CA ILE A 223 16.42 -6.99 1.17
C ILE A 223 16.51 -7.37 2.65
N LEU A 224 15.82 -8.44 3.07
CA LEU A 224 15.86 -8.91 4.45
C LEU A 224 17.23 -9.44 4.85
N ILE A 225 17.95 -10.15 3.98
CA ILE A 225 19.31 -10.66 4.23
C ILE A 225 20.27 -9.48 4.32
N ALA A 226 20.31 -8.57 3.35
CA ALA A 226 21.19 -7.40 3.37
C ALA A 226 20.91 -6.51 4.59
N ALA A 227 19.63 -6.30 4.91
CA ALA A 227 19.23 -5.64 6.14
C ALA A 227 19.68 -6.40 7.39
N THR A 228 19.53 -7.73 7.39
CA THR A 228 19.90 -8.57 8.52
C THR A 228 21.41 -8.59 8.73
N ASP A 229 22.20 -8.69 7.68
CA ASP A 229 23.67 -8.68 7.72
C ASP A 229 24.16 -7.32 8.20
N ALA A 230 23.65 -6.23 7.62
CA ALA A 230 23.98 -4.87 8.05
C ALA A 230 23.57 -4.62 9.51
N LEU A 231 22.42 -5.16 9.96
CA LEU A 231 22.01 -5.03 11.36
C LEU A 231 22.86 -5.87 12.31
N SER A 232 23.35 -7.02 11.87
CA SER A 232 24.20 -7.90 12.68
C SER A 232 25.51 -7.24 13.09
N GLU A 233 26.03 -6.31 12.28
CA GLU A 233 27.19 -5.47 12.62
C GLU A 233 26.94 -4.51 13.79
N PHE A 234 25.67 -4.22 14.10
CA PHE A 234 25.27 -3.31 15.18
C PHE A 234 24.73 -4.01 16.42
N LEU A 235 24.50 -5.32 16.34
CA LEU A 235 24.04 -6.10 17.47
C LEU A 235 25.23 -6.39 18.39
N PRO A 236 25.04 -6.36 19.73
CA PRO A 236 26.06 -6.82 20.66
C PRO A 236 26.53 -8.23 20.31
N GLU A 237 27.80 -8.51 20.61
CA GLU A 237 28.39 -9.83 20.37
C GLU A 237 27.53 -10.94 20.99
N GLY A 238 27.21 -11.98 20.20
CA GLY A 238 26.35 -13.10 20.60
C GLY A 238 24.84 -12.92 20.36
N VAL A 239 24.41 -11.78 19.81
CA VAL A 239 23.01 -11.56 19.41
C VAL A 239 22.87 -11.80 17.91
N HIS A 240 22.00 -12.74 17.53
CA HIS A 240 21.78 -13.12 16.13
C HIS A 240 20.35 -12.82 15.65
N LEU A 241 20.23 -12.37 14.40
CA LEU A 241 18.96 -12.22 13.71
C LEU A 241 18.36 -13.56 13.30
N LYS A 242 17.24 -13.91 13.94
CA LYS A 242 16.41 -15.04 13.49
C LYS A 242 15.44 -14.54 12.43
N GLY A 243 15.84 -14.73 11.17
CA GLY A 243 14.99 -14.47 10.01
C GLY A 243 14.03 -15.62 9.75
N ASP A 244 12.79 -15.29 9.40
CA ASP A 244 11.86 -16.18 8.70
C ASP A 244 11.58 -15.59 7.30
N LYS A 245 10.87 -16.32 6.43
CA LYS A 245 10.69 -15.94 5.01
C LYS A 245 10.10 -14.54 4.79
N ASP A 246 9.40 -13.99 5.78
CA ASP A 246 8.59 -12.78 5.65
C ASP A 246 8.94 -11.67 6.67
N TYR A 247 9.77 -11.96 7.67
CA TYR A 247 10.19 -11.02 8.72
C TYR A 247 11.47 -11.52 9.40
N SER A 248 12.34 -10.59 9.83
CA SER A 248 13.46 -10.86 10.73
C SER A 248 13.21 -10.14 12.04
N ARG A 249 13.19 -10.88 13.16
CA ARG A 249 13.00 -10.29 14.49
C ARG A 249 14.21 -10.52 15.35
N VAL A 250 14.70 -9.46 16.00
CA VAL A 250 15.65 -9.58 17.11
C VAL A 250 15.18 -8.86 18.32
N ARG A 251 15.46 -9.51 19.44
CA ARG A 251 15.36 -8.94 20.78
C ARG A 251 16.74 -9.02 21.38
N PHE A 252 17.19 -7.91 21.92
CA PHE A 252 18.48 -7.88 22.60
C PHE A 252 18.50 -6.86 23.71
N ASN A 253 19.40 -7.11 24.65
CA ASN A 253 19.61 -6.26 25.78
C ASN A 253 20.84 -5.39 25.48
N HIS A 254 20.64 -4.11 25.17
CA HIS A 254 21.74 -3.16 24.94
C HIS A 254 21.89 -2.25 26.14
N ALA A 255 23.00 -2.37 26.88
CA ALA A 255 23.29 -1.53 28.04
C ALA A 255 22.12 -1.48 29.06
N GLU A 256 21.61 -2.67 29.43
CA GLU A 256 20.45 -2.86 30.33
C GLU A 256 19.08 -2.42 29.77
N ARG A 257 18.95 -2.25 28.45
CA ARG A 257 17.71 -1.88 27.76
C ARG A 257 17.20 -3.04 26.90
N LEU A 258 15.94 -3.44 27.07
CA LEU A 258 15.29 -4.36 26.14
C LEU A 258 14.88 -3.60 24.87
N VAL A 259 15.62 -3.81 23.79
CA VAL A 259 15.27 -3.30 22.46
C VAL A 259 14.73 -4.46 21.64
N GLN A 260 13.43 -4.41 21.32
CA GLN A 260 12.89 -5.21 20.24
C GLN A 260 13.08 -4.45 18.94
N VAL A 261 13.79 -5.05 17.97
CA VAL A 261 13.85 -4.57 16.59
C VAL A 261 13.15 -5.62 15.74
N GLU A 262 11.98 -5.27 15.25
CA GLU A 262 11.24 -6.09 14.29
C GLU A 262 11.44 -5.53 12.90
N VAL A 263 12.21 -6.23 12.07
CA VAL A 263 12.41 -5.90 10.67
C VAL A 263 11.43 -6.69 9.83
N SER A 264 10.35 -6.05 9.41
CA SER A 264 9.48 -6.64 8.39
C SER A 264 9.81 -6.03 7.04
N GLY A 265 10.27 -6.89 6.13
CA GLY A 265 10.35 -6.56 4.72
C GLY A 265 8.97 -6.80 4.14
N ARG A 266 8.27 -5.78 3.66
CA ARG A 266 7.30 -5.95 2.58
C ARG A 266 7.96 -5.47 1.30
N ILE A 267 7.46 -5.88 0.15
CA ILE A 267 8.04 -5.52 -1.14
C ILE A 267 8.27 -3.99 -1.18
N GLY A 268 9.53 -3.56 -1.31
CA GLY A 268 9.93 -2.16 -1.34
C GLY A 268 9.82 -1.38 -0.02
N ARG A 269 9.67 -2.02 1.14
CA ARG A 269 9.57 -1.34 2.44
C ARG A 269 10.24 -2.13 3.57
N MET A 270 11.06 -1.43 4.33
CA MET A 270 11.57 -1.88 5.62
C MET A 270 10.87 -1.14 6.75
N HIS A 271 10.48 -1.88 7.77
CA HIS A 271 9.93 -1.34 9.00
C HIS A 271 10.79 -1.84 10.15
N ALA A 272 11.24 -0.95 11.03
CA ALA A 272 11.70 -1.29 12.37
C ALA A 272 10.73 -0.68 13.37
N ALA A 273 10.19 -1.48 14.28
CA ALA A 273 9.62 -0.97 15.51
C ALA A 273 10.67 -1.08 16.60
N ILE A 274 10.93 0.02 17.31
CA ILE A 274 11.65 0.09 18.57
C ILE A 274 10.56 0.29 19.63
N GLY A 275 10.24 -0.78 20.36
CA GLY A 275 9.14 -0.84 21.33
C GLY A 275 9.57 -1.48 22.65
N GLY A 276 8.93 -1.04 23.73
CA GLY A 276 9.36 -1.18 25.13
C GLY A 276 9.13 -2.54 25.81
N TYR A 277 9.68 -2.59 27.03
CA TYR A 277 9.67 -3.66 28.03
C TYR A 277 8.43 -4.57 28.02
N GLN A 278 8.62 -5.88 28.20
CA GLN A 278 7.51 -6.82 28.40
C GLN A 278 6.70 -6.43 29.65
N ARG A 279 5.41 -6.78 29.68
CA ARG A 279 4.51 -6.45 30.80
C ARG A 279 5.05 -6.97 32.14
N GLU A 280 5.71 -8.13 32.10
CA GLU A 280 6.33 -8.78 33.25
C GLU A 280 7.56 -8.02 33.76
N GLU A 281 8.35 -7.39 32.88
CA GLU A 281 9.54 -6.62 33.23
C GLU A 281 9.17 -5.23 33.78
N LEU A 282 8.16 -4.59 33.19
CA LEU A 282 7.58 -3.36 33.71
C LEU A 282 6.98 -3.57 35.11
N ALA A 283 6.34 -4.73 35.34
CA ALA A 283 5.84 -5.11 36.66
C ALA A 283 6.99 -5.26 37.69
N GLY A 284 8.15 -5.79 37.27
CA GLY A 284 9.36 -5.87 38.11
C GLY A 284 9.94 -4.50 38.50
N LEU A 285 9.69 -3.46 37.70
CA LEU A 285 10.07 -2.07 37.97
C LEU A 285 8.99 -1.27 38.72
N GLY A 286 7.88 -1.91 39.13
CA GLY A 286 6.73 -1.26 39.75
C GLY A 286 5.85 -0.47 38.77
N LEU A 287 6.10 -0.56 37.46
CA LEU A 287 5.36 0.11 36.39
C LEU A 287 4.25 -0.81 35.83
N ILE A 288 3.27 -1.15 36.65
CA ILE A 288 2.18 -2.05 36.25
C ILE A 288 1.23 -1.32 35.29
N TRP A 289 0.91 -1.95 34.16
CA TRP A 289 0.00 -1.39 33.15
C TRP A 289 -1.32 -0.90 33.75
N GLY A 290 -1.72 0.34 33.42
CA GLY A 290 -2.95 0.97 33.92
C GLY A 290 -2.85 1.56 35.34
N THR A 291 -1.65 1.60 35.92
CA THR A 291 -1.41 2.37 37.16
C THR A 291 -1.04 3.81 36.85
N PRO A 292 -1.30 4.75 37.78
CA PRO A 292 -0.84 6.14 37.64
C PRO A 292 0.68 6.27 37.46
N ALA A 293 1.48 5.35 38.01
CA ALA A 293 2.93 5.33 37.83
C ALA A 293 3.32 4.93 36.40
N PHE A 294 2.67 3.90 35.85
CA PHE A 294 2.81 3.55 34.44
C PHE A 294 2.32 4.66 33.53
N ASP A 295 1.17 5.28 33.82
CA ASP A 295 0.64 6.39 33.03
C ASP A 295 1.54 7.63 33.13
N ALA A 296 2.11 7.93 34.29
CA ALA A 296 3.04 9.05 34.47
C ALA A 296 4.37 8.82 33.73
N TRP A 297 4.93 7.60 33.77
CA TRP A 297 6.10 7.22 32.97
C TRP A 297 5.80 7.21 31.46
N ARG A 298 4.64 6.67 31.07
CA ARG A 298 4.17 6.65 29.68
C ARG A 298 3.92 8.07 29.15
N ASN A 299 3.43 8.96 30.00
CA ASN A 299 3.10 10.35 29.67
C ASN A 299 4.25 11.32 29.97
N THR A 300 5.39 10.87 30.50
CA THR A 300 6.61 11.69 30.48
C THR A 300 7.05 11.78 29.03
N ASP A 301 6.65 12.88 28.39
CA ASP A 301 6.91 13.23 26.99
C ASP A 301 8.40 13.15 26.60
N SER A 302 9.33 12.99 27.54
CA SER A 302 10.77 12.90 27.29
C SER A 302 11.18 11.82 26.28
N PHE A 303 10.56 10.63 26.28
CA PHE A 303 10.89 9.59 25.29
C PHE A 303 10.48 10.04 23.87
N ARG A 304 9.26 10.59 23.75
CA ARG A 304 8.69 11.00 22.45
C ARG A 304 9.30 12.30 21.95
N GLU A 305 9.53 13.28 22.82
CA GLU A 305 10.21 14.54 22.54
C GLU A 305 11.68 14.35 22.19
N THR A 306 12.39 13.46 22.88
CA THR A 306 13.79 13.16 22.54
C THR A 306 13.87 12.51 21.17
N LEU A 307 13.00 11.54 20.87
CA LEU A 307 12.99 10.86 19.57
C LEU A 307 12.45 11.74 18.43
N SER A 308 11.38 12.53 18.66
CA SER A 308 10.83 13.44 17.65
C SER A 308 11.74 14.64 17.40
N GLY A 309 12.44 15.14 18.42
CA GLY A 309 13.44 16.19 18.28
C GLY A 309 14.73 15.72 17.61
N SER A 310 15.06 14.42 17.70
CA SER A 310 16.25 13.83 17.07
C SER A 310 16.09 13.54 15.58
N HIS A 311 14.86 13.62 15.05
CA HIS A 311 14.57 13.28 13.65
C HIS A 311 13.67 14.33 13.00
N THR A 312 14.20 15.04 12.00
CA THR A 312 13.39 15.85 11.07
C THR A 312 12.91 15.04 9.86
N ASP A 313 13.20 13.74 9.85
CA ASP A 313 12.94 12.84 8.73
C ASP A 313 11.51 12.29 8.81
N ASP A 314 10.70 12.58 7.78
CA ASP A 314 9.28 12.22 7.70
C ASP A 314 9.02 10.71 7.56
N ARG A 315 10.09 9.91 7.44
CA ARG A 315 10.08 8.45 7.39
C ARG A 315 10.15 7.81 8.77
N VAL A 316 10.41 8.60 9.82
CA VAL A 316 10.36 8.17 11.22
C VAL A 316 9.03 8.64 11.81
N SER A 317 8.27 7.72 12.39
CA SER A 317 7.01 8.05 13.06
C SER A 317 6.94 7.43 14.44
N THR A 318 6.62 8.25 15.44
CA THR A 318 6.46 7.82 16.82
C THR A 318 4.97 7.77 17.16
N ASP A 319 4.41 6.59 17.43
CA ASP A 319 3.06 6.48 17.97
C ASP A 319 3.08 6.34 19.51
N ARG A 320 1.94 6.00 20.12
CA ARG A 320 1.81 5.92 21.59
C ARG A 320 2.60 4.75 22.19
N ASP A 321 2.78 3.67 21.45
CA ASP A 321 3.31 2.40 21.96
C ASP A 321 4.60 1.96 21.24
N HIS A 322 4.93 2.59 20.10
CA HIS A 322 6.05 2.21 19.24
C HIS A 322 6.76 3.43 18.64
N HIS A 323 8.09 3.41 18.66
CA HIS A 323 8.89 4.24 17.75
C HIS A 323 9.13 3.45 16.48
N SER A 324 8.49 3.84 15.37
CA SER A 324 8.56 3.11 14.11
C SER A 324 9.36 3.87 13.06
N ILE A 325 10.35 3.19 12.49
CA ILE A 325 11.14 3.68 11.36
C ILE A 325 10.62 3.00 10.10
N PHE A 326 10.28 3.78 9.07
CA PHE A 326 9.76 3.28 7.82
C PHE A 326 10.56 3.79 6.62
N VAL A 327 11.54 3.03 6.17
CA VAL A 327 12.25 3.36 4.92
C VAL A 327 11.64 2.57 3.78
N SER A 328 11.41 3.23 2.65
CA SER A 328 10.91 2.56 1.44
C SER A 328 11.91 2.69 0.31
N TRP A 329 12.12 1.58 -0.38
CA TRP A 329 13.08 1.45 -1.45
C TRP A 329 12.57 2.15 -2.70
N GLN A 330 13.37 3.05 -3.27
CA GLN A 330 13.00 3.79 -4.47
C GLN A 330 13.41 3.04 -5.75
N PRO A 331 12.62 3.08 -6.84
CA PRO A 331 13.05 2.53 -8.12
C PRO A 331 14.39 3.11 -8.57
N GLY A 332 15.36 2.25 -8.91
CA GLY A 332 16.71 2.64 -9.30
C GLY A 332 17.66 2.96 -8.15
N GLN A 333 17.18 2.99 -6.89
CA GLN A 333 18.05 3.06 -5.71
C GLN A 333 18.80 1.73 -5.58
N GLN A 334 20.12 1.78 -5.40
CA GLN A 334 20.86 0.56 -5.09
C GLN A 334 20.43 0.03 -3.72
N LEU A 335 20.32 -1.29 -3.60
CA LEU A 335 19.83 -1.94 -2.38
C LEU A 335 20.70 -1.59 -1.17
N GLU A 336 22.02 -1.53 -1.39
CA GLU A 336 23.03 -1.18 -0.40
C GLU A 336 22.82 0.24 0.14
N ALA A 337 22.50 1.19 -0.74
CA ALA A 337 22.21 2.57 -0.35
C ALA A 337 20.92 2.66 0.48
N PHE A 338 19.89 1.88 0.12
CA PHE A 338 18.64 1.78 0.87
C PHE A 338 18.80 1.15 2.25
N VAL A 339 19.55 0.04 2.34
CA VAL A 339 19.85 -0.62 3.61
C VAL A 339 20.68 0.30 4.49
N LYS A 340 21.71 0.96 3.94
CA LYS A 340 22.53 1.92 4.67
C LYS A 340 21.69 3.03 5.28
N GLU A 341 20.80 3.62 4.47
CA GLU A 341 19.88 4.67 4.92
C GLU A 341 18.98 4.20 6.08
N PHE A 342 18.40 3.00 5.97
CA PHE A 342 17.62 2.41 7.06
C PHE A 342 18.45 2.19 8.32
N THR A 343 19.68 1.66 8.19
CA THR A 343 20.56 1.42 9.33
C THR A 343 21.04 2.69 10.00
N ASP A 344 21.29 3.76 9.24
CA ASP A 344 21.71 5.06 9.79
C ASP A 344 20.55 5.70 10.59
N LEU A 345 19.32 5.64 10.07
CA LEU A 345 18.13 6.09 10.82
C LEU A 345 17.92 5.28 12.10
N LEU A 346 18.09 3.96 12.04
CA LEU A 346 18.00 3.10 13.21
C LEU A 346 19.08 3.44 14.25
N ARG A 347 20.32 3.71 13.83
CA ARG A 347 21.42 4.09 14.72
C ARG A 347 21.10 5.36 15.49
N VAL A 348 20.60 6.39 14.80
CA VAL A 348 20.20 7.66 15.43
C VAL A 348 19.04 7.43 16.41
N SER A 349 18.04 6.63 16.03
CA SER A 349 16.91 6.31 16.91
C SER A 349 17.33 5.52 18.16
N LEU A 350 18.24 4.56 18.04
CA LEU A 350 18.74 3.77 19.19
C LEU A 350 19.57 4.63 20.16
N ALA A 351 20.37 5.56 19.64
CA ALA A 351 21.16 6.49 20.46
C ALA A 351 20.28 7.48 21.24
N ALA A 352 19.10 7.82 20.70
CA ALA A 352 18.14 8.75 21.30
C ALA A 352 17.22 8.09 22.35
N VAL A 353 17.29 6.77 22.56
CA VAL A 353 16.51 6.09 23.62
C VAL A 353 17.02 6.53 25.01
N PRO A 354 16.20 7.19 25.84
CA PRO A 354 16.58 7.56 27.20
C PRO A 354 16.77 6.32 28.09
N PRO A 355 17.61 6.40 29.14
CA PRO A 355 17.73 5.32 30.13
C PRO A 355 16.39 5.07 30.84
N PRO A 356 16.15 3.85 31.36
CA PRO A 356 15.01 3.61 32.23
C PRO A 356 15.03 4.57 33.43
N PRO A 357 13.86 4.98 33.94
CA PRO A 357 13.81 5.72 35.20
C PRO A 357 14.44 4.87 36.30
N ALA A 358 15.09 5.52 37.26
CA ALA A 358 15.54 4.83 38.46
C ALA A 358 14.36 4.11 39.12
N PRO A 359 14.55 2.89 39.67
CA PRO A 359 13.48 2.18 40.34
C PRO A 359 12.89 3.08 41.44
N ILE A 360 11.56 3.17 41.48
CA ILE A 360 10.87 3.91 42.55
C ILE A 360 11.21 3.17 43.84
N PRO A 361 11.81 3.84 44.86
CA PRO A 361 12.11 3.19 46.11
C PRO A 361 10.83 2.60 46.68
N ALA A 362 10.88 1.33 47.07
CA ALA A 362 9.74 0.66 47.68
C ALA A 362 9.22 1.53 48.84
N PRO A 363 7.89 1.72 48.97
CA PRO A 363 7.35 2.48 50.09
C PRO A 363 7.90 1.88 51.38
N ALA A 364 8.49 2.73 52.23
CA ALA A 364 9.10 2.28 53.47
C ALA A 364 8.06 1.47 54.25
N THR A 365 8.36 0.20 54.50
CA THR A 365 7.49 -0.66 55.30
C THR A 365 7.30 0.03 56.64
N PRO A 366 6.06 0.37 57.06
CA PRO A 366 5.86 1.00 58.35
C PRO A 366 6.46 0.08 59.42
N ARG A 367 7.42 0.61 60.18
CA ARG A 367 7.97 -0.11 61.34
C ARG A 367 6.82 -0.24 62.35
N LEU A 368 6.33 -1.47 62.53
CA LEU A 368 5.37 -1.83 63.57
C LEU A 368 5.99 -1.72 64.95
#